data_AF-A0A7K3S317-F1
#
_entry.id   AF-A0A7K3S317-F1
#
_cell.length_a   1.000
_cell.length_b   1.000
_cell.length_c   1.000
_cell.angle_alpha   90.00
_cell.angle_beta   90.00
_cell.angle_gamma   90.00
#
_symmetry.space_group_name_H-M   'P 1'
#
loop_
_entity.id
_entity.type
_entity.pdbx_description
1 polymer ?
#
loop_
_entity_poly.entity_id
_entity_poly.type
_entity_poly.pdbx_seq_one_letter_code
_entity_poly.pdbx_strand_id
1 'polypeptide(L)'
;VLAARPAGGLRVLQVTGGLFGLRGTEPNPAGARLSGFVRSIGAEHPWVRSTVLDTDRPERLAELLAVWRDSGPYGELGLREGRRYRPVLVPVPTGPVSWRPDPDRVYLITGGTRGLGALTARHLAARGARGLALLGVRPLPPRHEWDREELSAAEAETVAHIRRLERLGARVMTHTGALSDRDALAGFLDEIRTALGPIGGIVHCAGRSGSGPAPLTRKDLADVRRVLEPKGDGLDTLLDLTDADPLDFVVLFSSVSAAVPALAAGVTDYAAANARLDLVARHRAGVRSVNWPVWRETGGGTATGLPP
;
A
#
# COMPACT_ATOMS: atom_id res chain seq x y z
N VAL A 1 -18.83 -1.87 -19.76
CA VAL A 1 -19.03 -0.41 -19.95
C VAL A 1 -17.77 0.27 -20.49
N LEU A 2 -16.63 0.24 -19.78
CA LEU A 2 -15.42 0.94 -20.22
C LEU A 2 -14.89 0.49 -21.60
N ALA A 3 -15.01 -0.79 -21.94
CA ALA A 3 -14.59 -1.32 -23.24
C ALA A 3 -15.46 -0.84 -24.43
N ALA A 4 -16.71 -0.43 -24.18
CA ALA A 4 -17.69 -0.12 -25.23
C ALA A 4 -17.64 1.35 -25.70
N ARG A 5 -16.93 2.23 -24.98
CA ARG A 5 -16.77 3.68 -25.27
C ARG A 5 -18.04 4.34 -25.83
N PRO A 6 -19.07 4.58 -24.99
CA PRO A 6 -20.31 5.22 -25.42
C PRO A 6 -20.07 6.58 -26.09
N ALA A 7 -20.89 6.91 -27.10
CA ALA A 7 -20.74 8.12 -27.92
C ALA A 7 -20.80 9.43 -27.10
N GLY A 8 -21.56 9.44 -25.99
CA GLY A 8 -21.66 10.58 -25.07
C GLY A 8 -20.56 10.68 -24.01
N GLY A 9 -19.56 9.78 -24.05
CA GLY A 9 -18.60 9.59 -22.97
C GLY A 9 -19.22 8.91 -21.75
N LEU A 10 -18.43 8.74 -20.69
CA LEU A 10 -18.90 8.20 -19.41
C LEU A 10 -18.63 9.23 -18.30
N ARG A 11 -19.60 9.43 -17.42
CA ARG A 11 -19.46 10.34 -16.29
C ARG A 11 -19.70 9.56 -15.00
N VAL A 12 -18.73 9.57 -14.10
CA VAL A 12 -18.76 8.83 -12.83
C VAL A 12 -18.53 9.80 -11.69
N LEU A 13 -19.48 9.88 -10.77
CA LEU A 13 -19.34 10.63 -9.54
C LEU A 13 -19.56 9.68 -8.38
N GLN A 14 -18.53 9.50 -7.54
CA GLN A 14 -18.70 8.86 -6.25
C GLN A 14 -18.84 9.96 -5.20
N VAL A 15 -19.93 9.92 -4.44
CA VAL A 15 -20.15 10.83 -3.30
C VAL A 15 -19.83 10.08 -2.02
N THR A 16 -19.01 10.69 -1.15
CA THR A 16 -18.66 10.18 0.17
C THR A 16 -18.90 11.25 1.23
N GLY A 17 -18.88 10.88 2.51
CA GLY A 17 -18.87 11.84 3.60
C GLY A 17 -17.91 11.39 4.67
N GLY A 18 -16.91 12.23 4.98
CA GLY A 18 -15.89 11.95 5.99
C GLY A 18 -14.69 11.15 5.49
N LEU A 19 -14.59 10.84 4.19
CA LEU A 19 -13.50 10.02 3.65
C LEU A 19 -12.17 10.79 3.59
N PHE A 20 -12.23 12.10 3.29
CA PHE A 20 -11.04 12.93 3.13
C PHE A 20 -10.56 13.59 4.42
N GLY A 21 -11.28 13.42 5.53
CA GLY A 21 -10.92 14.00 6.83
C GLY A 21 -10.91 15.54 6.78
N LEU A 22 -11.86 16.14 6.06
CA LEU A 22 -12.02 17.59 6.07
C LEU A 22 -12.33 18.06 7.49
N ARG A 23 -11.90 19.27 7.86
CA ARG A 23 -12.13 19.77 9.23
C ARG A 23 -13.61 19.71 9.60
N GLY A 24 -13.91 19.19 10.78
CA GLY A 24 -15.28 19.07 11.30
C GLY A 24 -16.10 17.90 10.73
N THR A 25 -15.52 17.01 9.91
CA THR A 25 -16.18 15.76 9.51
C THR A 25 -15.83 14.63 10.47
N GLU A 26 -16.82 13.82 10.85
CA GLU A 26 -16.55 12.53 11.47
C GLU A 26 -15.83 11.63 10.45
N PRO A 27 -14.66 11.04 10.80
CA PRO A 27 -13.94 10.16 9.89
C PRO A 27 -14.77 8.93 9.53
N ASN A 28 -14.93 8.67 8.23
CA ASN A 28 -15.67 7.51 7.75
C ASN A 28 -14.96 6.87 6.54
N PRO A 29 -14.46 5.63 6.67
CA PRO A 29 -13.75 4.96 5.59
C PRO A 29 -14.67 4.36 4.51
N ALA A 30 -15.99 4.53 4.62
CA ALA A 30 -16.95 4.02 3.62
C ALA A 30 -16.62 4.55 2.22
N GLY A 31 -16.59 3.63 1.25
CA GLY A 31 -16.25 3.95 -0.15
C GLY A 31 -14.74 4.04 -0.45
N ALA A 32 -13.85 3.89 0.54
CA ALA A 32 -12.40 3.97 0.36
C ALA A 32 -11.88 3.03 -0.74
N ARG A 33 -12.34 1.77 -0.75
CA ARG A 33 -11.92 0.74 -1.72
C ARG A 33 -12.22 1.12 -3.17
N LEU A 34 -13.35 1.79 -3.42
CA LEU A 34 -13.76 2.23 -4.76
C LEU A 34 -13.12 3.55 -5.18
N SER A 35 -12.88 4.45 -4.21
CA SER A 35 -12.41 5.82 -4.46
C SER A 35 -11.10 5.86 -5.26
N GLY A 36 -10.19 4.92 -4.98
CA GLY A 36 -8.93 4.76 -5.70
C GLY A 36 -9.12 4.61 -7.20
N PHE A 37 -10.10 3.79 -7.63
CA PHE A 37 -10.43 3.59 -9.03
C PHE A 37 -11.16 4.79 -9.64
N VAL A 38 -12.17 5.32 -8.94
CA VAL A 38 -13.02 6.39 -9.48
C VAL A 38 -12.23 7.66 -9.74
N ARG A 39 -11.34 8.06 -8.83
CA ARG A 39 -10.56 9.30 -9.02
C ARG A 39 -9.50 9.21 -10.12
N SER A 40 -9.10 8.00 -10.53
CA SER A 40 -7.99 7.81 -11.46
C SER A 40 -8.40 7.29 -12.84
N ILE A 41 -9.58 6.69 -13.00
CA ILE A 41 -9.96 6.06 -14.27
C ILE A 41 -10.02 7.04 -15.44
N GLY A 42 -10.38 8.31 -15.21
CA GLY A 42 -10.34 9.35 -16.23
C GLY A 42 -8.93 9.73 -16.71
N ALA A 43 -7.87 9.45 -15.93
CA ALA A 43 -6.49 9.63 -16.38
C ALA A 43 -6.11 8.59 -17.44
N GLU A 44 -6.66 7.39 -17.35
CA GLU A 44 -6.44 6.30 -18.30
C GLU A 44 -7.39 6.38 -19.51
N HIS A 45 -8.58 6.93 -19.31
CA HIS A 45 -9.61 7.08 -20.32
C HIS A 45 -10.07 8.54 -20.41
N PRO A 46 -9.47 9.38 -21.28
CA PRO A 46 -9.80 10.81 -21.37
C PRO A 46 -11.27 11.13 -21.69
N TRP A 47 -12.02 10.16 -22.24
CA TRP A 47 -13.46 10.27 -22.51
C TRP A 47 -14.34 9.92 -21.29
N VAL A 48 -13.72 9.54 -20.17
CA VAL A 48 -14.36 9.29 -18.88
C VAL A 48 -14.09 10.49 -17.97
N ARG A 49 -15.15 11.14 -17.50
CA ARG A 49 -15.08 12.13 -16.43
C ARG A 49 -15.33 11.41 -15.10
N SER A 50 -14.39 11.45 -14.15
CA SER A 50 -14.50 10.62 -12.94
C SER A 50 -13.96 11.28 -11.67
N THR A 51 -14.85 11.56 -10.72
CA THR A 51 -14.50 12.32 -9.50
C THR A 51 -15.02 11.63 -8.25
N VAL A 52 -14.22 11.66 -7.19
CA VAL A 52 -14.67 11.37 -5.83
C VAL A 52 -14.92 12.70 -5.13
N LEU A 53 -16.15 12.92 -4.68
CA LEU A 53 -16.60 14.13 -4.00
C LEU A 53 -16.94 13.78 -2.55
N ASP A 54 -16.16 14.29 -1.60
CA ASP A 54 -16.43 14.15 -0.17
C ASP A 54 -17.20 15.37 0.36
N THR A 55 -18.33 15.14 1.02
CA THR A 55 -19.26 16.20 1.45
C THR A 55 -19.89 15.94 2.81
N ASP A 56 -20.29 17.02 3.49
CA ASP A 56 -21.10 17.01 4.70
C ASP A 56 -22.60 17.02 4.46
N ARG A 57 -23.02 17.26 3.21
CA ARG A 57 -24.41 17.38 2.78
C ARG A 57 -24.69 16.47 1.59
N PRO A 58 -24.55 15.14 1.72
CA PRO A 58 -24.72 14.20 0.60
C PRO A 58 -26.12 14.25 -0.03
N GLU A 59 -27.13 14.73 0.70
CA GLU A 59 -28.50 14.90 0.23
C GLU A 59 -28.69 16.08 -0.75
N ARG A 60 -27.73 17.01 -0.85
CA ARG A 60 -27.82 18.20 -1.72
C ARG A 60 -27.37 17.92 -3.17
N LEU A 61 -27.93 16.89 -3.80
CA LEU A 61 -27.44 16.39 -5.10
C LEU A 61 -27.30 17.47 -6.19
N ALA A 62 -28.25 18.40 -6.31
CA ALA A 62 -28.19 19.46 -7.33
C ALA A 62 -26.96 20.37 -7.15
N GLU A 63 -26.61 20.70 -5.90
CA GLU A 63 -25.41 21.47 -5.55
C GLU A 63 -24.15 20.66 -5.87
N LEU A 64 -24.11 19.39 -5.47
CA LEU A 64 -22.98 18.50 -5.75
C LEU A 64 -22.71 18.39 -7.25
N LEU A 65 -23.77 18.27 -8.06
CA LEU A 65 -23.66 18.21 -9.52
C LEU A 65 -23.19 19.53 -10.12
N ALA A 66 -23.61 20.68 -9.58
CA ALA A 66 -23.14 21.99 -10.03
C ALA A 66 -21.62 22.14 -9.76
N VAL A 67 -21.19 21.86 -8.52
CA VAL A 67 -19.77 21.93 -8.14
C VAL A 67 -18.93 20.95 -8.97
N TRP A 68 -19.45 19.74 -9.23
CA TRP A 68 -18.77 18.75 -10.04
C TRP A 68 -18.64 19.15 -11.51
N ARG A 69 -19.65 19.79 -12.12
CA ARG A 69 -19.58 20.29 -13.51
C ARG A 69 -18.42 21.28 -13.70
N ASP A 70 -18.15 22.10 -12.69
CA ASP A 70 -17.06 23.09 -12.70
C ASP A 70 -15.72 22.52 -12.19
N SER A 71 -15.55 21.20 -12.20
CA SER A 71 -14.32 20.52 -11.79
C SER A 71 -13.47 19.99 -12.95
N GLY A 72 -12.30 19.44 -12.62
CA GLY A 72 -11.41 18.80 -13.59
C GLY A 72 -12.03 17.54 -14.19
N PRO A 73 -11.37 16.94 -15.21
CA PRO A 73 -11.86 15.72 -15.84
C PRO A 73 -11.88 14.53 -14.88
N TYR A 74 -10.95 14.49 -13.92
CA TYR A 74 -10.90 13.45 -12.91
C TYR A 74 -10.22 13.94 -11.63
N GLY A 75 -10.31 13.14 -10.56
CA GLY A 75 -9.61 13.37 -9.30
C GLY A 75 -10.53 13.45 -8.10
N GLU A 76 -10.18 14.33 -7.16
CA GLU A 76 -10.84 14.45 -5.86
C GLU A 76 -11.36 15.88 -5.65
N LEU A 77 -12.48 15.98 -4.95
CA LEU A 77 -13.16 17.23 -4.63
C LEU A 77 -13.71 17.14 -3.20
N GLY A 78 -13.52 18.18 -2.40
CA GLY A 78 -14.20 18.33 -1.12
C GLY A 78 -15.24 19.44 -1.19
N LEU A 79 -16.39 19.24 -0.57
CA LEU A 79 -17.39 20.28 -0.34
C LEU A 79 -17.75 20.27 1.15
N ARG A 80 -17.52 21.36 1.87
CA ARG A 80 -17.83 21.44 3.30
C ARG A 80 -18.30 22.84 3.62
N GLU A 81 -19.45 22.98 4.28
CA GLU A 81 -20.00 24.28 4.67
C GLU A 81 -20.09 25.25 3.45
N GLY A 82 -20.47 24.73 2.29
CA GLY A 82 -20.55 25.48 1.02
C GLY A 82 -19.19 25.86 0.41
N ARG A 83 -18.07 25.44 1.00
CA ARG A 83 -16.71 25.73 0.52
C ARG A 83 -16.13 24.54 -0.24
N ARG A 84 -15.53 24.82 -1.39
CA ARG A 84 -14.88 23.84 -2.24
C ARG A 84 -13.41 23.64 -1.85
N TYR A 85 -12.98 22.39 -1.76
CA TYR A 85 -11.60 21.99 -1.49
C TYR A 85 -11.07 21.07 -2.60
N ARG A 86 -9.76 21.12 -2.82
CA ARG A 86 -9.04 20.18 -3.69
C ARG A 86 -7.74 19.74 -3.01
N PRO A 87 -7.24 18.52 -3.24
CA PRO A 87 -5.93 18.13 -2.75
C PRO A 87 -4.83 18.97 -3.41
N VAL A 88 -3.84 19.38 -2.62
CA VAL A 88 -2.60 20.00 -3.08
C VAL A 88 -1.44 19.40 -2.32
N LEU A 89 -0.32 19.20 -2.99
CA LEU A 89 0.93 18.79 -2.35
C LEU A 89 1.66 20.05 -1.87
N VAL A 90 2.11 20.03 -0.62
CA VAL A 90 2.92 21.09 -0.04
C VAL A 90 4.20 20.49 0.55
N PRO A 91 5.34 21.20 0.48
CA PRO A 91 6.53 20.78 1.19
C PRO A 91 6.27 20.66 2.69
N VAL A 92 6.78 19.59 3.30
CA VAL A 92 6.76 19.40 4.75
C VAL A 92 8.16 19.61 5.30
N PRO A 93 8.33 20.31 6.44
CA PRO A 93 9.62 20.43 7.10
C PRO A 93 10.16 19.05 7.45
N THR A 94 11.45 18.83 7.19
CA THR A 94 12.16 17.63 7.62
C THR A 94 13.11 17.98 8.75
N GLY A 95 13.32 17.02 9.65
CA GLY A 95 14.22 17.17 10.79
C GLY A 95 14.92 15.85 11.09
N PRO A 96 16.01 15.88 11.85
CA PRO A 96 16.68 14.66 12.30
C PRO A 96 15.71 13.87 13.18
N VAL A 97 15.54 12.58 12.87
CA VAL A 97 14.74 11.66 13.68
C VAL A 97 15.70 10.70 14.38
N SER A 98 15.75 10.78 15.71
CA SER A 98 16.48 9.83 16.55
C SER A 98 15.53 8.70 16.97
N TRP A 99 15.36 7.71 16.10
CA TRP A 99 14.65 6.47 16.45
C TRP A 99 15.60 5.28 16.39
N ARG A 100 15.48 4.38 17.36
CA ARG A 100 16.18 3.08 17.39
C ARG A 100 15.16 1.98 17.67
N PRO A 101 15.31 0.81 17.03
CA PRO A 101 14.54 -0.35 17.40
C PRO A 101 14.88 -0.78 18.83
N ASP A 102 13.86 -1.05 19.61
CA ASP A 102 13.95 -1.86 20.82
C ASP A 102 14.43 -3.28 20.43
N PRO A 103 15.56 -3.76 20.99
CA PRO A 103 16.09 -5.09 20.70
C PRO A 103 15.20 -6.22 21.23
N ASP A 104 14.32 -5.97 22.20
CA ASP A 104 13.44 -6.98 22.79
C ASP A 104 12.10 -7.12 22.04
N ARG A 105 11.91 -6.30 20.99
CA ARG A 105 10.72 -6.31 20.14
C ARG A 105 10.98 -6.91 18.77
N VAL A 106 9.91 -7.40 18.16
CA VAL A 106 9.90 -7.96 16.81
C VAL A 106 9.37 -6.94 15.80
N TYR A 107 10.03 -6.85 14.65
CA TYR A 107 9.57 -6.02 13.53
C TYR A 107 9.12 -6.90 12.38
N LEU A 108 7.86 -6.74 11.97
CA LEU A 108 7.25 -7.44 10.84
C LEU A 108 7.51 -6.67 9.56
N ILE A 109 8.04 -7.34 8.53
CA ILE A 109 8.23 -6.76 7.20
C ILE A 109 7.52 -7.62 6.16
N THR A 110 6.36 -7.15 5.69
CA THR A 110 5.67 -7.80 4.57
C THR A 110 6.36 -7.46 3.26
N GLY A 111 6.49 -8.42 2.34
CA GLY A 111 7.39 -8.27 1.19
C GLY A 111 8.86 -8.16 1.61
N GLY A 112 9.22 -8.62 2.82
CA GLY A 112 10.53 -8.46 3.44
C GLY A 112 11.64 -9.31 2.83
N THR A 113 11.32 -10.25 1.96
CA THR A 113 12.29 -11.22 1.40
C THR A 113 13.10 -10.66 0.23
N ARG A 114 12.70 -9.54 -0.38
CA ARG A 114 13.39 -8.93 -1.53
C ARG A 114 13.13 -7.43 -1.67
N GLY A 115 13.80 -6.77 -2.61
CA GLY A 115 13.56 -5.37 -2.99
C GLY A 115 13.62 -4.41 -1.80
N LEU A 116 12.66 -3.47 -1.74
CA LEU A 116 12.59 -2.45 -0.68
C LEU A 116 12.31 -3.05 0.70
N GLY A 117 11.55 -4.15 0.79
CA GLY A 117 11.33 -4.84 2.06
C GLY A 117 12.62 -5.42 2.62
N ALA A 118 13.43 -6.08 1.77
CA ALA A 118 14.74 -6.60 2.18
C ALA A 118 15.73 -5.49 2.57
N LEU A 119 15.70 -4.34 1.87
CA LEU A 119 16.47 -3.17 2.27
C LEU A 119 16.03 -2.65 3.65
N THR A 120 14.73 -2.59 3.90
CA THR A 120 14.18 -2.14 5.17
C THR A 120 14.56 -3.08 6.31
N ALA A 121 14.46 -4.40 6.10
CA ALA A 121 14.90 -5.40 7.07
C ALA A 121 16.40 -5.26 7.41
N ARG A 122 17.25 -5.05 6.40
CA ARG A 122 18.69 -4.78 6.62
C ARG A 122 18.92 -3.50 7.40
N HIS A 123 18.17 -2.45 7.08
CA HIS A 123 18.26 -1.17 7.78
C HIS A 123 17.88 -1.31 9.26
N LEU A 124 16.79 -2.03 9.57
CA LEU A 124 16.37 -2.29 10.95
C LEU A 124 17.39 -3.12 11.72
N ALA A 125 17.90 -4.21 11.14
CA ALA A 125 18.95 -5.04 11.76
C ALA A 125 20.21 -4.21 12.08
N ALA A 126 20.68 -3.41 11.11
CA ALA A 126 21.84 -2.56 11.29
C ALA A 126 21.64 -1.48 12.36
N ARG A 127 20.39 -1.07 12.64
CA ARG A 127 20.06 -0.10 13.70
C ARG A 127 19.89 -0.71 15.08
N GLY A 128 19.89 -2.04 15.21
CA GLY A 128 19.82 -2.73 16.49
C GLY A 128 18.66 -3.71 16.65
N ALA A 129 17.80 -3.89 15.64
CA ALA A 129 16.71 -4.87 15.74
C ALA A 129 17.29 -6.29 15.92
N ARG A 130 16.71 -7.07 16.84
CA ARG A 130 17.12 -8.46 17.11
C ARG A 130 16.05 -9.47 16.77
N GLY A 131 14.78 -9.09 16.68
CA GLY A 131 13.70 -9.92 16.15
C GLY A 131 13.20 -9.37 14.82
N LEU A 132 13.28 -10.16 13.75
CA LEU A 132 12.72 -9.82 12.43
C LEU A 132 11.82 -10.95 11.93
N ALA A 133 10.67 -10.59 11.40
CA ALA A 133 9.77 -11.52 10.73
C ALA A 133 9.49 -11.05 9.30
N LEU A 134 9.91 -11.86 8.33
CA LEU A 134 9.84 -11.53 6.90
C LEU A 134 8.73 -12.33 6.23
N LEU A 135 7.73 -11.64 5.70
CA LEU A 135 6.64 -12.27 4.97
C LEU A 135 6.85 -12.12 3.46
N GLY A 136 6.60 -13.18 2.70
CA GLY A 136 6.72 -13.21 1.26
C GLY A 136 5.71 -14.14 0.60
N VAL A 137 5.86 -14.35 -0.71
CA VAL A 137 4.98 -15.23 -1.51
C VAL A 137 5.75 -16.36 -2.20
N ARG A 138 7.09 -16.34 -2.14
CA ARG A 138 7.92 -17.41 -2.68
C ARG A 138 8.23 -18.38 -1.54
N PRO A 139 7.91 -19.68 -1.68
CA PRO A 139 8.29 -20.65 -0.67
C PRO A 139 9.81 -20.73 -0.58
N LEU A 140 10.30 -21.09 0.60
CA LEU A 140 11.69 -21.43 0.82
C LEU A 140 11.74 -22.88 1.31
N PRO A 141 12.75 -23.66 0.90
CA PRO A 141 12.95 -24.98 1.47
C PRO A 141 13.27 -24.86 2.98
N PRO A 142 13.07 -25.93 3.74
CA PRO A 142 13.46 -25.99 5.14
C PRO A 142 14.91 -25.53 5.37
N ARG A 143 15.19 -24.91 6.52
CA ARG A 143 16.53 -24.34 6.83
C ARG A 143 17.68 -25.34 6.70
N HIS A 144 17.44 -26.63 6.97
CA HIS A 144 18.46 -27.67 6.85
C HIS A 144 18.85 -28.01 5.40
N GLU A 145 18.06 -27.56 4.43
CA GLU A 145 18.30 -27.75 2.99
C GLU A 145 18.95 -26.53 2.33
N TRP A 146 19.27 -25.46 3.07
CA TRP A 146 19.76 -24.21 2.48
C TRP A 146 21.17 -24.29 1.86
N ASP A 147 21.92 -25.36 2.14
CA ASP A 147 23.25 -25.59 1.60
C ASP A 147 23.27 -26.63 0.47
N ARG A 148 22.09 -27.08 -0.01
CA ARG A 148 22.00 -27.99 -1.17
C ARG A 148 22.31 -27.27 -2.48
N GLU A 149 22.82 -28.02 -3.46
CA GLU A 149 23.23 -27.46 -4.76
C GLU A 149 22.04 -26.97 -5.62
N GLU A 150 20.81 -27.49 -5.41
CA GLU A 150 19.67 -27.21 -6.31
C GLU A 150 18.76 -26.04 -5.89
N LEU A 151 19.24 -25.06 -5.12
CA LEU A 151 18.47 -23.84 -4.90
C LEU A 151 18.31 -23.05 -6.21
N SER A 152 17.08 -22.63 -6.53
CA SER A 152 16.89 -21.64 -7.60
C SER A 152 17.59 -20.33 -7.24
N ALA A 153 17.95 -19.52 -8.24
CA ALA A 153 18.61 -18.24 -8.02
C ALA A 153 17.82 -17.31 -7.05
N ALA A 154 16.48 -17.36 -7.11
CA ALA A 154 15.61 -16.57 -6.24
C ALA A 154 15.58 -17.07 -4.79
N GLU A 155 15.64 -18.38 -4.58
CA GLU A 155 15.76 -18.97 -3.25
C GLU A 155 17.14 -18.65 -2.66
N ALA A 156 18.21 -18.85 -3.43
CA ALA A 156 19.57 -18.54 -3.03
C ALA A 156 19.74 -17.06 -2.63
N GLU A 157 19.16 -16.12 -3.40
CA GLU A 157 19.14 -14.69 -3.04
C GLU A 157 18.45 -14.45 -1.69
N THR A 158 17.30 -15.10 -1.47
CA THR A 158 16.51 -14.93 -0.25
C THR A 158 17.22 -15.55 0.96
N VAL A 159 17.81 -16.74 0.81
CA VAL A 159 18.64 -17.41 1.83
C VAL A 159 19.85 -16.53 2.19
N ALA A 160 20.56 -16.01 1.19
CA ALA A 160 21.70 -15.11 1.41
C ALA A 160 21.27 -13.82 2.14
N HIS A 161 20.09 -13.29 1.82
CA HIS A 161 19.52 -12.15 2.53
C HIS A 161 19.25 -12.47 4.00
N ILE A 162 18.63 -13.60 4.31
CA ILE A 162 18.34 -14.02 5.69
C ILE A 162 19.65 -14.23 6.48
N ARG A 163 20.60 -14.97 5.92
CA ARG A 163 21.95 -15.16 6.52
C ARG A 163 22.66 -13.84 6.78
N ARG A 164 22.46 -12.83 5.94
CA ARG A 164 23.02 -11.49 6.15
C ARG A 164 22.38 -10.79 7.36
N LEU A 165 21.08 -10.93 7.58
CA LEU A 165 20.41 -10.37 8.77
C LEU A 165 20.87 -11.08 10.04
N GLU A 166 21.04 -12.40 9.99
CA GLU A 166 21.53 -13.21 11.11
C GLU A 166 22.95 -12.83 11.50
N ARG A 167 23.84 -12.57 10.53
CA ARG A 167 25.17 -12.01 10.79
C ARG A 167 25.17 -10.62 11.42
N LEU A 168 24.08 -9.86 11.28
CA LEU A 168 23.87 -8.58 11.97
C LEU A 168 23.29 -8.77 13.39
N GLY A 169 23.12 -10.01 13.84
CA GLY A 169 22.61 -10.37 15.16
C GLY A 169 21.09 -10.48 15.26
N ALA A 170 20.37 -10.50 14.13
CA ALA A 170 18.92 -10.67 14.14
C ALA A 170 18.52 -12.15 14.10
N ARG A 171 17.57 -12.56 14.94
CA ARG A 171 16.81 -13.80 14.79
C ARG A 171 15.72 -13.55 13.75
N VAL A 172 15.66 -14.40 12.72
CA VAL A 172 14.76 -14.22 11.57
C VAL A 172 13.77 -15.36 11.45
N MET A 173 12.48 -15.03 11.49
CA MET A 173 11.40 -15.93 11.11
C MET A 173 10.84 -15.53 9.74
N THR A 174 10.37 -16.51 8.97
CA THR A 174 9.82 -16.28 7.63
C THR A 174 8.48 -16.95 7.47
N HIS A 175 7.58 -16.29 6.77
CA HIS A 175 6.29 -16.85 6.37
C HIS A 175 6.05 -16.62 4.89
N THR A 176 5.45 -17.61 4.25
CA THR A 176 5.06 -17.53 2.84
C THR A 176 3.58 -17.83 2.71
N GLY A 177 2.85 -16.88 2.14
CA GLY A 177 1.40 -17.01 1.97
C GLY A 177 0.76 -15.72 1.48
N ALA A 178 -0.53 -15.80 1.16
CA ALA A 178 -1.36 -14.61 1.02
C ALA A 178 -1.55 -13.98 2.40
N LEU A 179 -1.52 -12.65 2.50
CA LEU A 179 -1.79 -11.97 3.76
C LEU A 179 -3.29 -12.05 4.13
N SER A 180 -4.14 -12.28 3.14
CA SER A 180 -5.57 -12.52 3.34
C SER A 180 -5.89 -13.90 3.95
N ASP A 181 -4.93 -14.82 4.01
CA ASP A 181 -5.10 -16.11 4.71
C ASP A 181 -5.00 -15.88 6.22
N ARG A 182 -6.15 -15.65 6.85
CA ARG A 182 -6.25 -15.24 8.25
C ARG A 182 -5.70 -16.29 9.21
N ASP A 183 -5.99 -17.57 8.96
CA ASP A 183 -5.63 -18.64 9.89
C ASP A 183 -4.11 -18.91 9.82
N ALA A 184 -3.55 -18.96 8.62
CA ALA A 184 -2.12 -19.13 8.43
C ALA A 184 -1.32 -17.93 8.98
N LEU A 185 -1.82 -16.71 8.77
CA LEU A 185 -1.18 -15.51 9.29
C LEU A 185 -1.29 -15.43 10.82
N ALA A 186 -2.44 -15.76 11.41
CA ALA A 186 -2.62 -15.79 12.86
C ALA A 186 -1.67 -16.78 13.53
N GLY A 187 -1.57 -18.01 13.00
CA GLY A 187 -0.64 -19.02 13.52
C GLY A 187 0.81 -18.55 13.48
N PHE A 188 1.24 -17.93 12.38
CA PHE A 188 2.59 -17.38 12.28
C PHE A 188 2.85 -16.23 13.27
N LEU A 189 1.89 -15.33 13.47
CA LEU A 189 2.01 -14.23 14.44
C LEU A 189 2.12 -14.76 15.88
N ASP A 190 1.40 -15.83 16.21
CA ASP A 190 1.49 -16.47 17.53
C ASP A 190 2.84 -17.18 17.74
N GLU A 191 3.37 -17.83 16.71
CA GLU A 191 4.74 -18.38 16.74
C GLU A 191 5.78 -17.27 16.97
N ILE A 192 5.64 -16.12 16.30
CA ILE A 192 6.52 -14.97 16.49
C ILE A 192 6.48 -14.48 17.94
N ARG A 193 5.27 -14.27 18.48
CA ARG A 193 5.08 -13.79 19.86
C ARG A 193 5.72 -14.73 20.87
N THR A 194 5.62 -16.03 20.63
CA THR A 194 6.17 -17.08 21.49
C THR A 194 7.69 -17.20 21.37
N ALA A 195 8.23 -17.20 20.14
CA ALA A 195 9.64 -17.53 19.89
C ALA A 195 10.57 -16.32 19.95
N LEU A 196 10.10 -15.14 19.53
CA LEU A 196 10.92 -13.93 19.40
C LEU A 196 10.56 -12.85 20.41
N GLY A 197 9.28 -12.68 20.74
CA GLY A 197 8.79 -11.66 21.68
C GLY A 197 7.66 -10.80 21.11
N PRO A 198 7.26 -9.72 21.82
CA PRO A 198 6.15 -8.86 21.40
C PRO A 198 6.45 -8.14 20.08
N ILE A 199 5.42 -7.97 19.25
CA ILE A 199 5.54 -7.24 17.98
C ILE A 199 5.54 -5.74 18.31
N GLY A 200 6.61 -5.05 17.92
CA GLY A 200 6.81 -3.63 18.18
C GLY A 200 6.61 -2.74 16.96
N GLY A 201 6.59 -3.28 15.75
CA GLY A 201 6.38 -2.47 14.57
C GLY A 201 6.17 -3.25 13.29
N ILE A 202 5.48 -2.60 12.35
CA ILE A 202 5.13 -3.17 11.06
C ILE A 202 5.63 -2.27 9.94
N VAL A 203 6.35 -2.85 8.99
CA VAL A 203 6.63 -2.24 7.70
C VAL A 203 5.95 -3.06 6.61
N HIS A 204 4.87 -2.52 6.06
CA HIS A 204 4.10 -3.19 5.02
C HIS A 204 4.64 -2.84 3.63
N CYS A 205 5.61 -3.62 3.14
CA CYS A 205 6.17 -3.50 1.79
C CYS A 205 5.56 -4.48 0.79
N ALA A 206 4.62 -5.34 1.22
CA ALA A 206 3.96 -6.27 0.31
C ALA A 206 3.24 -5.51 -0.81
N GLY A 207 3.48 -6.00 -2.03
CA GLY A 207 2.98 -5.37 -3.23
C GLY A 207 3.40 -6.19 -4.44
N ARG A 208 2.50 -6.23 -5.42
CA ARG A 208 2.74 -6.86 -6.71
C ARG A 208 2.52 -5.80 -7.78
N SER A 209 3.46 -5.70 -8.70
CA SER A 209 3.17 -5.13 -10.01
C SER A 209 2.41 -6.21 -10.78
N GLY A 210 1.28 -5.89 -11.39
CA GLY A 210 0.53 -6.84 -12.23
C GLY A 210 1.34 -7.24 -13.46
N SER A 211 0.67 -7.73 -14.51
CA SER A 211 1.27 -8.14 -15.79
C SER A 211 1.87 -6.99 -16.63
N GLY A 212 2.33 -5.92 -15.98
CA GLY A 212 2.86 -4.70 -16.58
C GLY A 212 1.82 -3.58 -16.75
N PRO A 213 2.26 -2.43 -17.27
CA PRO A 213 1.37 -1.32 -17.60
C PRO A 213 0.40 -1.72 -18.71
N ALA A 214 -0.90 -1.68 -18.41
CA ALA A 214 -1.97 -1.92 -19.38
C ALA A 214 -3.24 -1.21 -18.91
N PRO A 215 -4.12 -0.79 -19.83
CA PRO A 215 -5.43 -0.29 -19.44
C PRO A 215 -6.19 -1.32 -18.59
N LEU A 216 -6.90 -0.88 -17.56
CA LEU A 216 -7.70 -1.70 -16.66
C LEU A 216 -8.66 -2.62 -17.43
N THR A 217 -9.20 -2.15 -18.55
CA THR A 217 -10.10 -2.92 -19.44
C THR A 217 -9.44 -4.10 -20.14
N ARG A 218 -8.10 -4.16 -20.17
CA ARG A 218 -7.32 -5.25 -20.74
C ARG A 218 -6.70 -6.16 -19.68
N LYS A 219 -6.88 -5.85 -18.40
CA LYS A 219 -6.37 -6.68 -17.31
C LYS A 219 -7.35 -7.79 -16.98
N ASP A 220 -6.81 -8.96 -16.70
CA ASP A 220 -7.59 -10.06 -16.16
C ASP A 220 -8.05 -9.73 -14.72
N LEU A 221 -9.25 -10.17 -14.35
CA LEU A 221 -9.79 -9.89 -13.02
C LEU A 221 -9.02 -10.60 -11.90
N ALA A 222 -8.44 -11.78 -12.17
CA ALA A 222 -7.58 -12.46 -11.21
C ALA A 222 -6.24 -11.73 -11.05
N ASP A 223 -5.69 -11.15 -12.13
CA ASP A 223 -4.54 -10.25 -12.05
C ASP A 223 -4.83 -9.04 -11.15
N VAL A 224 -5.96 -8.36 -11.37
CA VAL A 224 -6.37 -7.20 -10.56
C VAL A 224 -6.56 -7.58 -9.09
N ARG A 225 -7.25 -8.70 -8.81
CA ARG A 225 -7.40 -9.21 -7.44
C ARG A 225 -6.06 -9.49 -6.77
N ARG A 226 -5.10 -10.08 -7.49
CA ARG A 226 -3.73 -10.32 -6.98
C ARG A 226 -2.96 -9.04 -6.69
N VAL A 227 -3.20 -7.95 -7.44
CA VAL A 227 -2.59 -6.64 -7.17
C VAL A 227 -3.20 -5.99 -5.92
N LEU A 228 -4.52 -6.11 -5.76
CA LEU A 228 -5.26 -5.53 -4.63
C LEU A 228 -5.03 -6.27 -3.31
N GLU A 229 -4.94 -7.61 -3.34
CA GLU A 229 -4.88 -8.47 -2.14
C GLU A 229 -3.96 -7.95 -1.03
N PRO A 230 -2.64 -7.71 -1.26
CA PRO A 230 -1.76 -7.39 -0.15
C PRO A 230 -2.07 -6.02 0.48
N LYS A 231 -2.67 -5.09 -0.27
CA LYS A 231 -2.97 -3.71 0.18
C LYS A 231 -4.45 -3.47 0.51
N GLY A 232 -5.28 -4.47 0.27
CA GLY A 232 -6.71 -4.51 0.58
C GLY A 232 -6.96 -5.51 1.69
N ASP A 233 -7.52 -6.67 1.33
CA ASP A 233 -7.91 -7.72 2.30
C ASP A 233 -6.74 -8.19 3.16
N GLY A 234 -5.54 -8.36 2.58
CA GLY A 234 -4.35 -8.75 3.33
C GLY A 234 -3.86 -7.71 4.32
N LEU A 235 -4.05 -6.42 4.04
CA LEU A 235 -3.75 -5.37 5.01
C LEU A 235 -4.79 -5.37 6.13
N ASP A 236 -6.08 -5.50 5.79
CA ASP A 236 -7.15 -5.54 6.79
C ASP A 236 -6.93 -6.71 7.76
N THR A 237 -6.64 -7.92 7.24
CA THR A 237 -6.30 -9.09 8.07
C THR A 237 -5.08 -8.83 8.96
N LEU A 238 -3.99 -8.27 8.42
CA LEU A 238 -2.78 -7.98 9.19
C LEU A 238 -3.05 -7.00 10.33
N LEU A 239 -3.78 -5.92 10.07
CA LEU A 239 -4.08 -4.90 11.08
C LEU A 239 -5.03 -5.44 12.15
N ASP A 240 -6.01 -6.24 11.78
CA ASP A 240 -6.94 -6.87 12.74
C ASP A 240 -6.22 -7.86 13.65
N LEU A 241 -5.32 -8.69 13.10
CA LEU A 241 -4.56 -9.68 13.87
C LEU A 241 -3.45 -9.07 14.74
N THR A 242 -3.12 -7.80 14.53
CA THR A 242 -2.08 -7.07 15.30
C THR A 242 -2.63 -5.89 16.09
N ASP A 243 -3.97 -5.77 16.19
CA ASP A 243 -4.63 -4.64 16.84
C ASP A 243 -4.30 -4.54 18.34
N ALA A 244 -4.10 -5.69 18.99
CA ALA A 244 -3.77 -5.79 20.40
C ALA A 244 -2.25 -5.71 20.69
N ASP A 245 -1.39 -5.71 19.67
CA ASP A 245 0.05 -5.61 19.87
C ASP A 245 0.47 -4.17 20.24
N PRO A 246 1.49 -3.98 21.09
CA PRO A 246 1.97 -2.66 21.50
C PRO A 246 2.86 -2.01 20.44
N LEU A 247 2.31 -1.75 19.25
CA LEU A 247 3.05 -1.24 18.09
C LEU A 247 3.53 0.21 18.30
N ASP A 248 4.83 0.44 18.12
CA ASP A 248 5.43 1.78 18.07
C ASP A 248 5.12 2.48 16.75
N PHE A 249 5.00 1.71 15.66
CA PHE A 249 4.69 2.24 14.33
C PHE A 249 4.08 1.18 13.41
N VAL A 250 3.29 1.69 12.46
CA VAL A 250 2.92 0.96 11.23
C VAL A 250 3.24 1.84 10.04
N VAL A 251 4.14 1.40 9.17
CA VAL A 251 4.53 2.10 7.95
C VAL A 251 4.04 1.33 6.73
N LEU A 252 3.18 1.96 5.93
CA LEU A 252 2.62 1.41 4.70
C LEU A 252 3.39 1.96 3.51
N PHE A 253 3.95 1.08 2.67
CA PHE A 253 4.64 1.49 1.45
C PHE A 253 3.60 1.68 0.35
N SER A 254 3.23 2.94 0.15
CA SER A 254 2.37 3.41 -0.94
C SER A 254 3.21 3.90 -2.12
N SER A 255 2.57 4.56 -3.08
CA SER A 255 3.18 5.04 -4.32
C SER A 255 2.70 6.45 -4.66
N VAL A 256 3.55 7.25 -5.31
CA VAL A 256 3.13 8.55 -5.88
C VAL A 256 1.97 8.43 -6.87
N SER A 257 1.76 7.26 -7.49
CA SER A 257 0.59 7.00 -8.34
C SER A 257 -0.74 7.01 -7.58
N ALA A 258 -0.72 6.86 -6.25
CA ALA A 258 -1.87 7.09 -5.40
C ALA A 258 -2.02 8.56 -4.96
N ALA A 259 -0.98 9.38 -4.97
CA ALA A 259 -1.13 10.79 -4.64
C ALA A 259 -1.55 11.62 -5.87
N VAL A 260 -1.08 11.23 -7.06
CA VAL A 260 -1.20 12.00 -8.30
C VAL A 260 -1.98 11.17 -9.33
N PRO A 261 -3.29 11.43 -9.53
CA PRO A 261 -4.13 10.63 -10.43
C PRO A 261 -3.61 10.51 -11.87
N ALA A 262 -2.92 11.53 -12.38
CA ALA A 262 -2.31 11.49 -13.71
C ALA A 262 -1.26 10.36 -13.86
N LEU A 263 -0.60 9.96 -12.78
CA LEU A 263 0.40 8.87 -12.77
C LEU A 263 -0.23 7.47 -12.67
N ALA A 264 -1.55 7.38 -12.59
CA ALA A 264 -2.25 6.10 -12.49
C ALA A 264 -2.52 5.44 -13.86
N ALA A 265 -2.38 6.17 -14.97
CA ALA A 265 -2.66 5.66 -16.30
C ALA A 265 -1.84 4.39 -16.61
N GLY A 266 -2.52 3.29 -16.96
CA GLY A 266 -1.90 1.98 -17.22
C GLY A 266 -1.60 1.15 -15.96
N VAL A 267 -1.76 1.72 -14.77
CA VAL A 267 -1.54 1.08 -13.48
C VAL A 267 -2.68 1.38 -12.49
N THR A 268 -3.90 1.54 -13.00
CA THR A 268 -5.07 2.00 -12.24
C THR A 268 -5.39 1.11 -11.02
N ASP A 269 -5.31 -0.21 -11.17
CA ASP A 269 -5.44 -1.19 -10.08
C ASP A 269 -4.37 -1.01 -8.99
N TYR A 270 -3.12 -0.82 -9.37
CA TYR A 270 -2.01 -0.56 -8.45
C TYR A 270 -2.15 0.81 -7.77
N ALA A 271 -2.53 1.85 -8.51
CA ALA A 271 -2.81 3.18 -7.94
C ALA A 271 -3.97 3.12 -6.94
N ALA A 272 -5.04 2.38 -7.25
CA ALA A 272 -6.16 2.16 -6.35
C ALA A 272 -5.77 1.36 -5.09
N ALA A 273 -4.95 0.31 -5.25
CA ALA A 273 -4.41 -0.48 -4.14
C ALA A 273 -3.61 0.40 -3.17
N ASN A 274 -2.77 1.30 -3.69
CA ASN A 274 -1.97 2.21 -2.87
C ASN A 274 -2.83 3.34 -2.25
N ALA A 275 -3.85 3.82 -2.96
CA ALA A 275 -4.81 4.79 -2.42
C ALA A 275 -5.51 4.27 -1.16
N ARG A 276 -5.80 2.97 -1.12
CA ARG A 276 -6.36 2.31 0.06
C ARG A 276 -5.43 2.46 1.27
N LEU A 277 -4.11 2.29 1.10
CA LEU A 277 -3.12 2.47 2.17
C LEU A 277 -3.16 3.90 2.74
N ASP A 278 -3.21 4.90 1.84
CA ASP A 278 -3.24 6.31 2.22
C ASP A 278 -4.50 6.63 3.04
N LEU A 279 -5.64 6.05 2.65
CA LEU A 279 -6.89 6.18 3.38
C LEU A 279 -6.87 5.44 4.71
N VAL A 280 -6.30 4.23 4.80
CA VAL A 280 -6.10 3.55 6.09
C VAL A 280 -5.29 4.42 7.04
N ALA A 281 -4.16 4.96 6.59
CA ALA A 281 -3.28 5.78 7.41
C ALA A 281 -3.95 7.09 7.88
N ARG A 282 -4.90 7.62 7.09
CA ARG A 282 -5.69 8.80 7.48
C ARG A 282 -6.71 8.48 8.58
N HIS A 283 -7.27 7.28 8.56
CA HIS A 283 -8.37 6.86 9.44
C HIS A 283 -7.93 6.04 10.65
N ARG A 284 -6.64 5.71 10.76
CA ARG A 284 -6.09 4.91 11.87
C ARG A 284 -4.88 5.62 12.49
N ALA A 285 -5.00 5.98 13.76
CA ALA A 285 -3.90 6.58 14.53
C ALA A 285 -2.69 5.62 14.59
N GLY A 286 -1.48 6.17 14.70
CA GLY A 286 -0.24 5.38 14.74
C GLY A 286 0.21 4.78 13.39
N VAL A 287 -0.61 4.89 12.34
CA VAL A 287 -0.27 4.42 10.99
C VAL A 287 0.26 5.57 10.13
N ARG A 288 1.24 5.28 9.27
CA ARG A 288 1.80 6.22 8.29
C ARG A 288 1.86 5.56 6.93
N SER A 289 1.35 6.24 5.90
CA SER A 289 1.54 5.83 4.51
C SER A 289 2.62 6.69 3.86
N VAL A 290 3.52 6.06 3.11
CA VAL A 290 4.59 6.76 2.39
C VAL A 290 4.42 6.51 0.91
N ASN A 291 4.07 7.57 0.16
CA ASN A 291 3.93 7.53 -1.29
C ASN A 291 5.31 7.64 -1.95
N TRP A 292 5.97 6.50 -2.14
CA TRP A 292 7.31 6.46 -2.74
C TRP A 292 7.31 6.81 -4.24
N PRO A 293 8.33 7.53 -4.73
CA PRO A 293 8.59 7.64 -6.17
C PRO A 293 9.21 6.35 -6.70
N VAL A 294 9.59 6.34 -7.98
CA VAL A 294 10.35 5.23 -8.57
C VAL A 294 11.73 5.13 -7.91
N TRP A 295 12.13 3.91 -7.54
CA TRP A 295 13.45 3.61 -6.99
C TRP A 295 14.38 3.09 -8.09
N ARG A 296 15.53 3.75 -8.28
CA ARG A 296 16.48 3.45 -9.36
C ARG A 296 17.24 2.13 -9.21
N GLU A 297 17.59 1.76 -7.97
CA GLU A 297 18.57 0.70 -7.72
C GLU A 297 17.97 -0.56 -7.09
N THR A 298 16.70 -0.53 -6.67
CA THR A 298 16.03 -1.68 -6.04
C THR A 298 14.51 -1.64 -6.23
N GLY A 299 13.91 -2.76 -6.65
CA GLY A 299 12.49 -2.84 -7.02
C GLY A 299 12.29 -2.69 -8.53
N GLY A 300 11.15 -3.15 -9.06
CA GLY A 300 10.91 -3.37 -10.50
C GLY A 300 10.87 -2.14 -11.42
N GLY A 301 11.57 -1.05 -11.06
CA GLY A 301 11.71 0.15 -11.86
C GLY A 301 13.11 0.28 -12.45
N THR A 302 13.45 -0.53 -13.45
CA THR A 302 14.43 -0.08 -14.45
C THR A 302 13.72 0.96 -15.30
N ALA A 303 13.72 2.22 -14.86
CA ALA A 303 13.26 3.33 -15.68
C ALA A 303 14.27 3.56 -16.81
N THR A 304 14.01 2.95 -17.96
CA THR A 304 14.55 3.42 -19.23
C THR A 304 13.90 4.78 -19.52
N GLY A 305 14.69 5.86 -19.49
CA GLY A 305 14.34 7.09 -20.24
C GLY A 305 13.90 8.32 -19.45
N LEU A 306 14.57 8.69 -18.36
CA LEU A 306 14.63 10.11 -17.97
C LEU A 306 16.08 10.58 -18.00
N PRO A 307 16.42 11.62 -18.78
CA PRO A 307 17.76 12.22 -18.77
C PRO A 307 18.04 12.88 -17.41
N PRO A 308 19.33 13.12 -17.08
CA PRO A 308 19.78 13.65 -15.79
C PRO A 308 19.09 14.94 -15.36
#